data_AF-R4KKH4-F1
#
_entry.id   AF-R4KKH4-F1
#
_cell.length_a   1.000
_cell.length_b   1.000
_cell.length_c   1.000
_cell.angle_alpha   90.00
_cell.angle_beta   90.00
_cell.angle_gamma   90.00
#
_symmetry.space_group_name_H-M   'P 1'
#
loop_
_entity.id
_entity.type
_entity.pdbx_description
1 polymer ?
#
loop_
_entity_poly.entity_id
_entity_poly.type
_entity_poly.pdbx_seq_one_letter_code
_entity_poly.pdbx_strand_id
1 'polypeptide(L)'
;MIYVFESGSIVYDESVLTEADKARAVAVEKLSEQEKPVGKIAIIKADKATETVWWEYVDSPAAVEFRELEVQIQGLQMAMAELTILLAGGEA
;
A
#
# COMPACT_ATOMS: atom_id res chain seq x y z
N MET A 1 2.59 -6.62 26.42
CA MET A 1 2.23 -5.36 25.74
C MET A 1 2.96 -5.32 24.41
N ILE A 2 2.35 -4.81 23.34
CA ILE A 2 2.99 -4.60 22.04
C ILE A 2 3.35 -3.12 21.93
N TYR A 3 4.58 -2.81 21.56
CA TYR A 3 5.06 -1.45 21.37
C TYR A 3 5.17 -1.17 19.87
N VAL A 4 4.42 -0.17 19.39
CA VAL A 4 4.44 0.24 17.98
C VAL A 4 5.02 1.65 17.89
N PHE A 5 6.05 1.80 17.07
CA PHE A 5 6.72 3.06 16.84
C PHE A 5 6.19 3.73 15.57
N GLU A 6 6.24 5.06 15.52
CA GLU A 6 5.81 5.85 14.36
C GLU A 6 6.63 5.54 13.09
N SER A 7 7.83 4.98 13.25
CA SER A 7 8.64 4.45 12.15
C SER A 7 8.04 3.18 11.49
N GLY A 8 7.02 2.59 12.09
CA GLY A 8 6.42 1.32 11.67
C GLY A 8 7.05 0.08 12.31
N SER A 9 7.95 0.25 13.28
CA SER A 9 8.55 -0.88 14.00
C SER A 9 7.59 -1.43 15.05
N ILE A 10 7.48 -2.75 15.14
CA ILE A 10 6.68 -3.45 16.16
C ILE A 10 7.63 -4.24 17.05
N VAL A 11 7.53 -4.03 18.35
CA VAL A 11 8.34 -4.73 19.36
C VAL A 11 7.43 -5.45 20.34
N TYR A 12 7.61 -6.76 20.42
CA TYR A 12 6.82 -7.66 21.28
C TYR A 12 7.49 -7.93 22.63
N ASP A 13 8.82 -7.87 22.66
CA ASP A 13 9.60 -8.07 23.88
C ASP A 13 9.95 -6.70 24.48
N GLU A 14 9.45 -6.41 25.68
CA GLU A 14 9.72 -5.13 26.33
C GLU A 14 11.14 -5.02 26.90
N SER A 15 11.83 -6.16 27.10
CA SER A 15 13.14 -6.18 27.74
C SER A 15 14.24 -5.57 26.87
N VAL A 16 14.00 -5.48 25.56
CA VAL A 16 14.90 -4.81 24.61
C VAL A 16 14.66 -3.30 24.51
N LEU A 17 13.64 -2.77 25.21
CA LEU A 17 13.29 -1.36 25.19
C LEU A 17 13.74 -0.66 26.46
N THR A 18 14.37 0.50 26.30
CA THR A 18 14.59 1.41 27.42
C THR A 18 13.30 2.14 27.78
N GLU A 19 13.22 2.72 28.98
CA GLU A 19 12.07 3.55 29.37
C GLU A 19 11.85 4.75 28.44
N ALA A 20 12.94 5.29 27.87
CA ALA A 20 12.86 6.35 26.85
C ALA A 20 12.27 5.84 25.52
N ASP A 21 12.50 4.57 25.15
CA ASP A 21 11.89 3.97 23.97
C ASP A 21 10.40 3.71 24.18
N LYS A 22 10.04 3.18 25.35
CA LYS A 22 8.64 2.96 25.75
C LYS A 22 7.85 4.28 25.75
N ALA A 23 8.48 5.38 26.17
CA ALA A 23 7.87 6.71 26.14
C ALA A 23 7.59 7.24 24.72
N ARG A 24 8.26 6.71 23.69
CA ARG A 24 8.08 7.10 22.28
C ARG A 24 7.18 6.16 21.48
N ALA A 25 6.91 4.97 22.00
CA ALA A 25 6.04 3.99 21.35
C ALA A 25 4.61 4.08 21.85
N VAL A 26 3.66 3.72 21.00
CA VAL A 26 2.27 3.46 21.40
C VAL A 26 2.20 2.02 21.93
N ALA A 27 1.71 1.88 23.16
CA ALA A 27 1.61 0.60 23.84
C ALA A 27 0.17 0.05 23.69
N VAL A 28 0.02 -1.09 23.04
CA VAL A 28 -1.28 -1.73 22.82
C VAL A 28 -1.27 -3.18 23.28
N GLU A 29 -2.43 -3.68 23.72
CA GLU A 29 -2.56 -5.10 24.10
C GLU A 29 -2.64 -6.02 22.89
N LYS A 30 -3.36 -5.57 21.85
CA LYS A 30 -3.45 -6.26 20.56
C LYS A 30 -3.42 -5.26 19.42
N LEU A 31 -2.95 -5.72 18.25
CA LEU A 31 -3.09 -4.99 17.00
C LEU A 31 -4.49 -5.22 16.41
N SER A 32 -4.99 -4.25 15.64
CA SER A 32 -6.17 -4.44 14.80
C SER A 32 -5.92 -5.54 13.78
N GLU A 33 -7.00 -6.21 13.37
CA GLU A 33 -6.91 -7.25 12.35
C GLU A 33 -6.43 -6.63 11.04
N GLN A 34 -5.46 -7.30 10.41
CA GLN A 34 -4.92 -6.90 9.13
C GLN A 34 -5.79 -7.49 8.03
N GLU A 35 -6.37 -6.62 7.21
CA GLU A 35 -7.08 -6.98 5.99
C GLU A 35 -6.08 -7.33 4.88
N LYS A 36 -6.55 -8.04 3.86
CA LYS A 36 -5.75 -8.42 2.68
C LYS A 36 -6.40 -7.95 1.38
N PRO A 37 -6.55 -6.63 1.18
CA PRO A 37 -7.08 -6.12 -0.08
C PRO A 37 -6.15 -6.46 -1.25
N VAL A 38 -6.72 -6.85 -2.38
CA VAL A 38 -5.97 -7.24 -3.58
C VAL A 38 -5.15 -6.05 -4.08
N GLY A 39 -3.87 -6.31 -4.39
CA GLY A 39 -2.96 -5.28 -4.91
C GLY A 39 -2.50 -4.25 -3.89
N LYS A 40 -2.79 -4.44 -2.59
CA LYS A 40 -2.36 -3.54 -1.51
C LYS A 40 -1.33 -4.19 -0.59
N ILE A 41 -0.47 -3.36 -0.01
CA ILE A 41 0.45 -3.70 1.07
C ILE A 41 0.00 -2.98 2.32
N ALA A 42 -0.12 -3.71 3.43
CA ALA A 42 -0.43 -3.15 4.74
C ALA A 42 0.84 -2.61 5.41
N ILE A 43 0.78 -1.36 5.85
CA ILE A 43 1.83 -0.67 6.60
C ILE A 43 1.25 -0.32 7.96
N ILE A 44 1.93 -0.74 9.03
CA ILE A 44 1.53 -0.34 10.38
C ILE A 44 1.90 1.13 10.59
N LYS A 45 0.96 1.90 11.12
CA LYS A 45 1.14 3.28 11.53
C LYS A 45 0.81 3.41 13.00
N ALA A 46 1.52 4.31 13.66
CA ALA A 46 1.25 4.72 15.02
C ALA A 46 1.35 6.23 15.12
N ASP A 47 0.57 6.82 16.00
CA ASP A 47 0.64 8.23 16.39
C ASP A 47 0.71 8.29 17.91
N LYS A 48 1.85 8.74 18.42
CA LYS A 48 2.07 8.82 19.86
C LYS A 48 1.27 9.95 20.52
N ALA A 49 0.99 11.03 19.80
CA ALA A 49 0.23 12.15 20.33
C ALA A 49 -1.24 11.79 20.58
N THR A 50 -1.81 10.93 19.74
CA THR A 50 -3.18 10.45 19.89
C THR A 50 -3.28 9.05 20.52
N GLU A 51 -2.14 8.39 20.79
CA GLU A 51 -2.05 7.00 21.26
C GLU A 51 -2.83 6.02 20.36
N THR A 52 -2.74 6.22 19.04
CA THR A 52 -3.47 5.39 18.05
C THR A 52 -2.52 4.55 17.21
N VAL A 53 -3.00 3.37 16.80
CA VAL A 53 -2.31 2.44 15.89
C VAL A 53 -3.31 1.95 14.84
N TRP A 54 -2.93 1.98 13.57
CA TRP A 54 -3.79 1.55 12.46
C TRP A 54 -2.99 0.96 11.30
N TRP A 55 -3.67 0.22 10.44
CA TRP A 55 -3.12 -0.28 9.18
C TRP A 55 -3.44 0.70 8.05
N GLU A 56 -2.42 1.15 7.34
CA GLU A 56 -2.56 1.88 6.09
C GLU A 56 -2.30 0.95 4.90
N TYR A 57 -3.18 0.95 3.91
CA TYR A 57 -3.08 0.06 2.74
C TYR A 57 -2.66 0.84 1.50
N VAL A 58 -1.40 0.69 1.12
CA VAL A 58 -0.82 1.36 -0.05
C VAL A 58 -0.81 0.43 -1.26
N ASP A 59 -0.82 0.98 -2.48
CA ASP A 59 -0.70 0.16 -3.69
C ASP A 59 0.65 -0.59 -3.69
N SER A 60 0.61 -1.88 -4.00
CA SER A 60 1.83 -2.66 -4.17
C SER A 60 2.53 -2.23 -5.46
N PRO A 61 3.87 -2.32 -5.54
CA PRO A 61 4.60 -2.03 -6.78
C PRO A 61 4.04 -2.81 -7.98
N ALA A 62 3.72 -4.10 -7.78
CA ALA A 62 3.11 -4.94 -8.80
C ALA A 62 1.72 -4.43 -9.25
N ALA A 63 0.91 -3.90 -8.34
CA ALA A 63 -0.41 -3.34 -8.70
C ALA A 63 -0.28 -2.03 -9.49
N VAL A 64 0.73 -1.21 -9.20
CA VAL A 64 1.05 -0.01 -9.97
C VAL A 64 1.52 -0.40 -11.37
N GLU A 65 2.49 -1.31 -11.48
CA GLU A 65 3.00 -1.82 -12.76
C GLU A 65 1.89 -2.43 -13.63
N PHE A 66 1.00 -3.22 -13.01
CA PHE A 66 -0.13 -3.81 -13.72
C PHE A 66 -1.07 -2.74 -14.31
N ARG A 67 -1.39 -1.70 -13.54
CA ARG A 67 -2.22 -0.58 -14.02
C ARG A 67 -1.56 0.16 -15.18
N GLU A 68 -0.24 0.38 -15.11
CA GLU A 68 0.50 1.01 -16.21
C GLU A 68 0.46 0.16 -17.48
N LEU A 69 0.57 -1.17 -17.36
CA LEU A 69 0.43 -2.10 -18.48
C LEU A 69 -0.99 -2.09 -19.06
N GLU A 70 -2.03 -2.04 -18.23
CA GLU A 70 -3.42 -1.91 -18.70
C GLU A 70 -3.62 -0.65 -19.54
N VAL A 71 -3.07 0.48 -19.10
CA VAL A 71 -3.11 1.75 -19.85
C VAL A 71 -2.39 1.62 -21.19
N GLN A 72 -1.22 0.98 -21.23
CA GLN A 72 -0.49 0.75 -22.49
C GLN A 72 -1.27 -0.14 -23.46
N ILE A 73 -1.90 -1.21 -22.97
CA ILE A 73 -2.72 -2.11 -23.78
C ILE A 73 -3.94 -1.38 -24.34
N GLN A 74 -4.63 -0.58 -23.53
CA GLN A 74 -5.77 0.22 -24.00
C GLN A 74 -5.35 1.22 -25.08
N GLY A 75 -4.21 1.88 -24.90
CA GLY A 75 -3.63 2.77 -25.92
C GLY A 75 -3.32 2.04 -27.21
N LEU A 76 -2.74 0.84 -27.13
CA LEU A 76 -2.45 0.01 -28.30
C LEU A 76 -3.72 -0.45 -29.02
N GLN A 77 -4.75 -0.87 -28.28
CA GLN A 77 -6.05 -1.27 -28.83
C GLN A 77 -6.73 -0.11 -29.57
N MET A 78 -6.66 1.10 -29.02
CA MET A 78 -7.19 2.30 -29.66
C MET A 78 -6.46 2.62 -30.97
N ALA A 79 -5.12 2.62 -30.95
CA ALA A 79 -4.31 2.84 -32.15
C ALA A 79 -4.58 1.79 -33.24
N MET A 80 -4.75 0.52 -32.87
CA MET A 80 -5.12 -0.54 -33.81
C MET A 80 -6.52 -0.34 -34.40
N ALA A 81 -7.49 0.11 -33.60
CA ALA A 81 -8.83 0.42 -34.09
C ALA A 81 -8.79 1.58 -35.10
N GLU A 82 -8.06 2.65 -34.79
CA GLU A 82 -7.86 3.79 -35.71
C GLU A 82 -7.20 3.36 -37.03
N LEU A 83 -6.14 2.55 -36.96
CA LEU A 83 -5.49 2.00 -38.16
C LEU A 83 -6.44 1.13 -38.99
N THR A 84 -7.25 0.29 -38.34
CA THR A 84 -8.23 -0.55 -39.02
C THR A 84 -9.27 0.31 -39.76
N ILE A 85 -9.75 1.39 -39.14
CA ILE A 85 -10.68 2.33 -39.77
C ILE A 85 -10.03 3.03 -40.97
N LEU A 86 -8.78 3.50 -40.83
CA LEU A 86 -8.04 4.14 -41.92
C LEU A 86 -7.84 3.20 -43.12
N LEU A 87 -7.49 1.94 -42.86
CA LEU A 87 -7.31 0.92 -43.89
C LEU A 87 -8.65 0.53 -44.55
N ALA A 88 -9.75 0.48 -43.79
CA ALA A 88 -11.08 0.17 -44.30
C ALA A 88 -11.73 1.34 -45.07
N GLY A 89 -11.34 2.59 -44.78
CA GLY A 89 -11.78 3.80 -45.49
C GLY A 89 -10.93 4.16 -46.71
N GLY A 90 -9.92 3.35 -47.03
CA GLY A 90 -8.96 3.56 -48.12
C GLY A 90 -9.37 2.97 -49.46
N GLU A 91 -10.66 2.91 -49.80
CA GLU A 91 -11.13 2.66 -51.16
C GLU A 91 -11.77 3.95 -51.71
N ALA A 92 -10.99 4.69 -52.51
CA ALA A 92 -11.43 5.76 -53.39
C ALA A 92 -11.20 5.33 -54.85
#